data_AF-A0A955NSM6-F1
#
_entry.id   AF-A0A955NSM6-F1
#
_cell.length_a   1.000
_cell.length_b   1.000
_cell.length_c   1.000
_cell.angle_alpha   90.00
_cell.angle_beta   90.00
_cell.angle_gamma   90.00
#
_symmetry.space_group_name_H-M   'P 1'
#
loop_
_entity.id
_entity.type
_entity.pdbx_description
1 polymer ?
#
loop_
_entity_poly.entity_id
_entity_poly.type
_entity_poly.pdbx_seq_one_letter_code
_entity_poly.pdbx_strand_id
1 'polypeptide(L)'
;MTSRTLKVESSRDLGPQFTDNPHRMVGQDGAYSIPLSPQESFWFFGDTLFGERTPGESLWYPGGERIGPEDMGGKHGIDRMVTNCGLILRNKTGGDGLTDFHYLLDENGEVRQILPRLEDEDPDEIRIWCLHGIKIEGKLYFYWIKVTMLAEGPMPVNFAVNGSGLAIASEEDWKFERVRHQGESILWGEEDPKFGTAVLLHEGMVYVYGVKHDA
;
A
#
# COMPACT_ATOMS: atom_id res chain seq x y z
N MET A 1 -41.21 9.63 -8.42
CA MET A 1 -40.09 9.12 -7.60
C MET A 1 -39.50 10.30 -6.86
N THR A 2 -39.57 10.34 -5.53
CA THR A 2 -38.93 11.39 -4.74
C THR A 2 -37.42 11.13 -4.75
N SER A 3 -36.66 12.05 -5.35
CA SER A 3 -35.20 12.03 -5.31
C SER A 3 -34.75 12.11 -3.85
N ARG A 4 -34.14 11.04 -3.33
CA ARG A 4 -33.47 11.07 -2.03
C ARG A 4 -32.11 11.70 -2.24
N THR A 5 -31.92 12.91 -1.74
CA THR A 5 -30.61 13.56 -1.72
C THR A 5 -29.77 12.93 -0.61
N LEU A 6 -28.68 12.26 -0.99
CA LEU A 6 -27.63 11.88 -0.03
C LEU A 6 -26.97 13.16 0.50
N LYS A 7 -26.81 13.25 1.82
CA LYS A 7 -26.10 14.33 2.48
C LYS A 7 -24.99 13.73 3.32
N VAL A 8 -23.80 14.32 3.26
CA VAL A 8 -22.75 14.05 4.24
C VAL A 8 -23.27 14.55 5.58
N GLU A 9 -23.39 13.63 6.55
CA GLU A 9 -23.90 13.96 7.88
C GLU A 9 -22.89 14.81 8.67
N SER A 10 -21.61 14.42 8.63
CA SER A 10 -20.50 15.17 9.23
C SER A 10 -19.16 14.77 8.60
N SER A 11 -18.15 15.62 8.76
CA SER A 11 -16.74 15.31 8.48
C SER A 11 -15.86 15.94 9.57
N ARG A 12 -14.74 15.29 9.87
CA ARG A 12 -13.75 15.76 10.85
C ARG A 12 -12.36 15.55 10.28
N ASP A 13 -11.51 16.56 10.41
CA ASP A 13 -10.07 16.43 10.19
C ASP A 13 -9.45 15.81 11.45
N LEU A 14 -8.76 14.68 11.29
CA LEU A 14 -8.07 13.99 12.38
C LEU A 14 -6.64 14.52 12.58
N GLY A 15 -6.21 15.48 11.77
CA GLY A 15 -4.86 16.03 11.76
C GLY A 15 -3.83 15.06 11.17
N PRO A 16 -2.53 15.40 11.29
CA PRO A 16 -1.45 14.52 10.87
C PRO A 16 -1.48 13.17 11.61
N GLN A 17 -1.48 12.08 10.85
CA GLN A 17 -1.43 10.72 11.37
C GLN A 17 0.01 10.21 11.43
N PHE A 18 0.27 9.18 12.25
CA PHE A 18 1.57 8.53 12.36
C PHE A 18 2.73 9.45 12.77
N THR A 19 2.45 10.57 13.44
CA THR A 19 3.47 11.55 13.83
C THR A 19 4.34 11.07 14.99
N ASP A 20 3.77 10.27 15.88
CA ASP A 20 4.52 9.56 16.92
C ASP A 20 4.99 8.21 16.36
N ASN A 21 6.02 8.25 15.51
CA ASN A 21 6.67 7.05 14.98
C ASN A 21 8.19 7.11 15.24
N PRO A 22 8.80 6.06 15.83
CA PRO A 22 10.23 6.06 16.10
C PRO A 22 11.09 5.74 14.88
N HIS A 23 10.48 5.43 13.73
CA HIS A 23 11.17 4.90 12.55
C HIS A 23 11.53 5.97 11.53
N ARG A 24 11.32 7.26 11.85
CA ARG A 24 11.60 8.40 10.95
C ARG A 24 10.85 8.27 9.62
N MET A 25 9.65 7.70 9.63
CA MET A 25 8.75 7.70 8.48
C MET A 25 8.25 9.13 8.26
N VAL A 26 8.44 9.64 7.04
CA VAL A 26 8.12 11.02 6.66
C VAL A 26 7.02 11.14 5.60
N GLY A 27 6.67 10.02 4.97
CA GLY A 27 5.56 9.92 4.04
C GLY A 27 5.32 8.49 3.60
N GLN A 28 4.07 8.18 3.28
CA GLN A 28 3.64 6.89 2.77
C GLN A 28 2.39 7.07 1.91
N ASP A 29 2.21 6.23 0.89
CA ASP A 29 1.03 6.24 0.02
C ASP A 29 0.12 5.02 0.22
N GLY A 30 -0.99 4.98 -0.51
CA GLY A 30 -2.00 3.93 -0.38
C GLY A 30 -2.85 4.10 0.88
N ALA A 31 -2.58 3.29 1.91
CA ALA A 31 -3.37 3.12 3.13
C ALA A 31 -4.64 2.29 2.95
N TYR A 32 -4.45 0.98 2.79
CA TYR A 32 -5.52 -0.01 2.90
C TYR A 32 -5.47 -0.67 4.27
N SER A 33 -6.58 -1.29 4.67
CA SER A 33 -6.65 -2.04 5.92
C SER A 33 -7.42 -3.35 5.80
N ILE A 34 -7.03 -4.33 6.62
CA ILE A 34 -7.72 -5.61 6.81
C ILE A 34 -8.05 -5.74 8.30
N PRO A 35 -9.34 -5.90 8.65
CA PRO A 35 -9.72 -6.30 10.01
C PRO A 35 -9.03 -7.60 10.44
N LEU A 36 -8.32 -7.57 11.57
CA LEU A 36 -7.71 -8.77 12.16
C LEU A 36 -8.61 -9.35 13.24
N SER A 37 -9.10 -8.48 14.13
CA SER A 37 -9.97 -8.85 15.24
C SER A 37 -11.05 -7.77 15.43
N PRO A 38 -11.89 -7.85 16.46
CA PRO A 38 -12.77 -6.74 16.79
C PRO A 38 -12.01 -5.48 17.24
N GLN A 39 -10.77 -5.61 17.71
CA GLN A 39 -9.94 -4.52 18.22
C GLN A 39 -8.83 -4.10 17.25
N GLU A 40 -8.32 -5.01 16.43
CA GLU A 40 -7.12 -4.77 15.63
C GLU A 40 -7.40 -4.78 14.12
N SER A 41 -6.59 -4.01 13.41
CA SER A 41 -6.54 -4.02 11.94
C SER A 41 -5.09 -3.98 11.48
N PHE A 42 -4.80 -4.74 10.43
CA PHE A 42 -3.56 -4.63 9.68
C PHE A 42 -3.74 -3.50 8.67
N TRP A 43 -2.83 -2.54 8.68
CA TRP A 43 -2.74 -1.51 7.66
C TRP A 43 -1.49 -1.72 6.84
N PHE A 44 -1.56 -1.34 5.58
CA PHE A 44 -0.42 -1.43 4.70
C PHE A 44 -0.46 -0.33 3.65
N PHE A 45 0.73 -0.04 3.16
CA PHE A 45 1.05 1.15 2.37
C PHE A 45 1.88 0.72 1.18
N GLY A 46 1.94 1.55 0.14
CA GLY A 46 2.88 1.38 -0.95
C GLY A 46 4.21 2.05 -0.62
N ASP A 47 4.66 2.91 -1.51
CA ASP A 47 5.85 3.72 -1.38
C ASP A 47 5.89 4.45 -0.03
N THR A 48 6.83 4.05 0.81
CA THR A 48 7.03 4.54 2.17
C THR A 48 8.45 5.05 2.32
N LEU A 49 8.58 6.29 2.77
CA LEU A 49 9.81 7.06 2.79
C LEU A 49 10.27 7.30 4.23
N PHE A 50 11.55 7.05 4.47
CA PHE A 50 12.20 7.23 5.77
C PHE A 50 13.32 8.27 5.65
N GLY A 51 13.40 9.18 6.62
CA GLY A 51 14.44 10.21 6.66
C GLY A 51 13.97 11.49 7.32
N GLU A 52 14.26 12.61 6.68
CA GLU A 52 13.91 13.95 7.14
C GLU A 52 13.16 14.72 6.05
N ARG A 53 12.20 15.52 6.48
CA ARG A 53 11.39 16.34 5.57
C ARG A 53 11.45 17.80 5.98
N THR A 54 11.67 18.66 5.01
CA THR A 54 11.49 20.11 5.18
C THR A 54 9.99 20.42 5.35
N PRO A 55 9.56 21.08 6.44
CA PRO A 55 8.17 21.45 6.62
C PRO A 55 7.63 22.31 5.47
N GLY A 56 6.44 21.96 4.98
CA GLY A 56 5.77 22.67 3.87
C GLY A 56 6.23 22.27 2.47
N GLU A 57 7.26 21.43 2.35
CA GLU A 57 7.80 20.95 1.08
C GLU A 57 7.12 19.64 0.64
N SER A 58 6.92 19.46 -0.66
CA SER A 58 6.38 18.22 -1.22
C SER A 58 7.47 17.16 -1.34
N LEU A 59 7.18 15.92 -0.94
CA LEU A 59 8.10 14.79 -1.13
C LEU A 59 8.34 14.47 -2.61
N TRP A 60 7.41 14.86 -3.48
CA TRP A 60 7.54 14.69 -4.94
C TRP A 60 8.26 15.86 -5.62
N TYR A 61 8.42 16.98 -4.91
CA TYR A 61 9.06 18.19 -5.42
C TYR A 61 10.05 18.81 -4.40
N PRO A 62 11.07 18.06 -3.96
CA PRO A 62 12.05 18.62 -3.05
C PRO A 62 12.83 19.77 -3.70
N GLY A 63 12.99 20.90 -3.00
CA GLY A 63 13.56 22.14 -3.54
C GLY A 63 12.74 22.78 -4.65
N GLY A 64 11.50 22.32 -4.87
CA GLY A 64 10.70 22.67 -6.06
C GLY A 64 11.10 21.89 -7.31
N GLU A 65 12.06 20.99 -7.22
CA GLU A 65 12.51 20.14 -8.32
C GLU A 65 11.80 18.79 -8.31
N ARG A 66 11.39 18.33 -9.48
CA ARG A 66 10.72 17.03 -9.64
C ARG A 66 11.67 15.90 -9.26
N ILE A 67 11.15 14.93 -8.50
CA ILE A 67 11.82 13.63 -8.39
C ILE A 67 11.48 12.71 -9.57
N GLY A 68 12.51 11.99 -10.05
CA GLY A 68 12.39 11.01 -11.14
C GLY A 68 11.65 9.73 -10.73
N PRO A 69 11.53 8.77 -11.66
CA PRO A 69 10.87 7.47 -11.41
C PRO A 69 11.66 6.54 -10.47
N GLU A 70 12.95 6.82 -10.30
CA GLU A 70 13.91 6.03 -9.54
C GLU A 70 13.58 5.93 -8.04
N ASP A 71 14.24 5.01 -7.34
CA ASP A 71 14.21 4.93 -5.88
C ASP A 71 14.65 6.26 -5.26
N MET A 72 13.95 6.66 -4.19
CA MET A 72 14.19 7.93 -3.51
C MET A 72 15.27 7.86 -2.42
N GLY A 73 15.78 6.67 -2.10
CA GLY A 73 16.81 6.46 -1.10
C GLY A 73 18.09 7.24 -1.41
N GLY A 74 18.63 7.91 -0.40
CA GLY A 74 19.81 8.76 -0.51
C GLY A 74 19.58 10.12 -1.19
N LYS A 75 18.33 10.47 -1.52
CA LYS A 75 17.99 11.72 -2.23
C LYS A 75 17.18 12.64 -1.33
N HIS A 76 17.50 13.94 -1.36
CA HIS A 76 16.69 15.01 -0.72
C HIS A 76 16.28 14.77 0.74
N GLY A 77 17.19 14.22 1.56
CA GLY A 77 16.92 13.92 2.98
C GLY A 77 16.16 12.63 3.24
N ILE A 78 15.83 11.86 2.19
CA ILE A 78 15.31 10.50 2.31
C ILE A 78 16.48 9.54 2.42
N ASP A 79 16.56 8.81 3.52
CA ASP A 79 17.59 7.81 3.76
C ASP A 79 17.27 6.50 3.03
N ARG A 80 16.00 6.12 3.02
CA ARG A 80 15.53 4.84 2.48
C ARG A 80 14.08 4.93 2.01
N MET A 81 13.76 4.11 1.01
CA MET A 81 12.41 3.87 0.53
C MET A 81 12.11 2.37 0.56
N VAL A 82 10.87 2.00 0.89
CA VAL A 82 10.31 0.67 0.61
C VAL A 82 9.05 0.82 -0.21
N THR A 83 8.76 -0.14 -1.09
CA THR A 83 7.65 -0.03 -2.05
C THR A 83 6.34 -0.59 -1.52
N ASN A 84 6.41 -1.24 -0.36
CA ASN A 84 5.25 -1.59 0.45
C ASN A 84 5.70 -1.81 1.90
N CYS A 85 4.85 -1.50 2.85
CA CYS A 85 5.07 -1.86 4.26
C CYS A 85 3.75 -2.10 4.98
N GLY A 86 3.82 -2.61 6.21
CA GLY A 86 2.64 -2.90 7.00
C GLY A 86 2.82 -2.52 8.47
N LEU A 87 1.70 -2.24 9.13
CA LEU A 87 1.61 -2.02 10.56
C LEU A 87 0.35 -2.67 11.12
N ILE A 88 0.34 -2.89 12.43
CA ILE A 88 -0.83 -3.30 13.18
C ILE A 88 -1.32 -2.10 13.97
N LEU A 89 -2.59 -1.77 13.81
CA LEU A 89 -3.29 -0.75 14.58
C LEU A 89 -4.16 -1.43 15.63
N ARG A 90 -3.97 -1.06 16.90
CA ARG A 90 -4.72 -1.62 18.05
C ARG A 90 -6.08 -0.99 18.32
N ASN A 91 -6.41 0.06 17.56
CA ASN A 91 -7.75 0.64 17.47
C ASN A 91 -8.27 0.55 16.04
N LYS A 92 -8.90 -0.58 15.70
CA LYS A 92 -9.46 -0.87 14.37
C LYS A 92 -10.34 0.24 13.79
N THR A 93 -11.00 1.04 14.62
CA THR A 93 -11.92 2.07 14.12
C THR A 93 -11.19 3.30 13.58
N GLY A 94 -9.95 3.56 14.04
CA GLY A 94 -9.25 4.81 13.76
C GLY A 94 -10.03 6.06 14.17
N GLY A 95 -11.04 5.92 15.05
CA GLY A 95 -12.01 6.98 15.32
C GLY A 95 -11.34 8.27 15.78
N ASP A 96 -10.33 8.15 16.64
CA ASP A 96 -9.53 9.27 17.16
C ASP A 96 -8.11 9.30 16.57
N GLY A 97 -7.99 8.85 15.31
CA GLY A 97 -6.73 8.75 14.60
C GLY A 97 -6.03 7.39 14.75
N LEU A 98 -4.94 7.26 14.01
CA LEU A 98 -4.10 6.06 13.90
C LEU A 98 -2.88 6.24 14.81
N THR A 99 -3.10 6.16 16.12
CA THR A 99 -2.14 6.59 17.16
C THR A 99 -1.48 5.45 17.94
N ASP A 100 -2.14 4.30 18.08
CA ASP A 100 -1.58 3.10 18.73
C ASP A 100 -1.30 2.04 17.67
N PHE A 101 -0.12 2.14 17.05
CA PHE A 101 0.33 1.27 15.99
C PHE A 101 1.75 0.75 16.20
N HIS A 102 2.07 -0.35 15.54
CA HIS A 102 3.44 -0.83 15.40
C HIS A 102 3.70 -1.32 13.98
N TYR A 103 4.77 -0.85 13.37
CA TYR A 103 5.22 -1.36 12.08
C TYR A 103 5.71 -2.80 12.19
N LEU A 104 5.58 -3.55 11.10
CA LEU A 104 6.27 -4.81 10.93
C LEU A 104 7.74 -4.54 10.65
N LEU A 105 8.61 -5.11 11.48
CA LEU A 105 10.04 -4.86 11.44
C LEU A 105 10.81 -6.07 10.90
N ASP A 106 12.00 -5.80 10.37
CA ASP A 106 13.00 -6.83 10.07
C ASP A 106 13.82 -7.19 11.32
N GLU A 107 14.81 -8.06 11.13
CA GLU A 107 15.72 -8.52 12.17
C GLU A 107 16.64 -7.42 12.74
N ASN A 108 16.79 -6.31 12.03
CA ASN A 108 17.57 -5.14 12.47
C ASN A 108 16.69 -4.10 13.17
N GLY A 109 15.37 -4.33 13.26
CA GLY A 109 14.41 -3.39 13.85
C GLY A 109 13.99 -2.26 12.90
N GLU A 110 14.27 -2.38 11.61
CA GLU A 110 13.81 -1.42 10.59
C GLU A 110 12.45 -1.82 10.03
N VAL A 111 11.66 -0.84 9.59
CA VAL A 111 10.38 -1.13 8.91
C VAL A 111 10.67 -1.90 7.63
N ARG A 112 10.13 -3.12 7.55
CA ARG A 112 10.43 -4.04 6.46
C ARG A 112 9.47 -3.90 5.28
N GLN A 113 9.98 -4.22 4.11
CA GLN A 113 9.13 -4.47 2.95
C GLN A 113 8.39 -5.80 3.14
N ILE A 114 7.05 -5.75 3.22
CA ILE A 114 6.24 -6.92 3.60
C ILE A 114 6.13 -7.93 2.46
N LEU A 115 6.12 -7.46 1.21
CA LEU A 115 6.19 -8.25 0.00
C LEU A 115 7.52 -7.95 -0.70
N PRO A 116 8.56 -8.77 -0.46
CA PRO A 116 9.89 -8.52 -1.00
C PRO A 116 9.90 -8.52 -2.53
N ARG A 117 10.85 -7.77 -3.11
CA ARG A 117 11.16 -7.81 -4.53
C ARG A 117 11.72 -9.18 -4.92
N LEU A 118 11.40 -9.62 -6.13
CA LEU A 118 12.09 -10.72 -6.78
C LEU A 118 13.43 -10.24 -7.37
N GLU A 119 14.30 -11.17 -7.74
CA GLU A 119 15.64 -10.87 -8.26
C GLU A 119 15.61 -10.02 -9.55
N ASP A 120 14.55 -10.16 -10.36
CA ASP A 120 14.33 -9.44 -11.61
C ASP A 120 13.56 -8.11 -11.44
N GLU A 121 13.31 -7.68 -10.20
CA GLU A 121 12.54 -6.47 -9.90
C GLU A 121 13.48 -5.35 -9.44
N ASP A 122 14.00 -4.61 -10.41
CA ASP A 122 14.89 -3.46 -10.15
C ASP A 122 14.14 -2.37 -9.35
N PRO A 123 14.67 -1.93 -8.18
CA PRO A 123 14.07 -0.87 -7.39
C PRO A 123 14.09 0.51 -8.04
N ASP A 124 14.73 0.75 -9.18
CA ASP A 124 14.60 2.02 -9.91
C ASP A 124 13.52 1.96 -11.01
N GLU A 125 13.14 0.76 -11.45
CA GLU A 125 12.22 0.56 -12.57
C GLU A 125 10.87 -0.02 -12.15
N ILE A 126 10.87 -0.86 -11.12
CA ILE A 126 9.71 -1.67 -10.72
C ILE A 126 9.25 -1.31 -9.31
N ARG A 127 7.94 -1.15 -9.13
CA ARG A 127 7.30 -1.09 -7.82
C ARG A 127 6.30 -2.22 -7.66
N ILE A 128 6.16 -2.67 -6.41
CA ILE A 128 5.14 -3.63 -6.00
C ILE A 128 4.25 -2.93 -4.99
N TRP A 129 3.12 -2.43 -5.45
CA TRP A 129 2.17 -1.71 -4.62
C TRP A 129 1.07 -2.64 -4.16
N CYS A 130 0.79 -2.61 -2.85
CA CYS A 130 -0.29 -3.37 -2.27
C CYS A 130 -1.65 -2.70 -2.56
N LEU A 131 -2.62 -3.53 -2.90
CA LEU A 131 -4.03 -3.17 -3.03
C LEU A 131 -4.83 -3.78 -1.87
N HIS A 132 -6.15 -3.80 -1.94
CA HIS A 132 -6.98 -4.29 -0.84
C HIS A 132 -6.74 -5.78 -0.50
N GLY A 133 -7.35 -6.25 0.58
CA GLY A 133 -7.27 -7.64 0.99
C GLY A 133 -8.37 -8.04 1.94
N ILE A 134 -8.27 -9.26 2.47
CA ILE A 134 -9.24 -9.85 3.38
C ILE A 134 -8.59 -10.89 4.28
N LYS A 135 -9.12 -11.04 5.49
CA LYS A 135 -8.81 -12.15 6.39
C LYS A 135 -9.86 -13.25 6.28
N ILE A 136 -9.44 -14.48 6.00
CA ILE A 136 -10.30 -15.68 5.93
C ILE A 136 -9.59 -16.81 6.67
N GLU A 137 -10.27 -17.42 7.64
CA GLU A 137 -9.77 -18.59 8.38
C GLU A 137 -8.34 -18.43 8.95
N GLY A 138 -8.04 -17.24 9.50
CA GLY A 138 -6.72 -16.95 10.10
C GLY A 138 -5.60 -16.63 9.10
N LYS A 139 -5.92 -16.57 7.80
CA LYS A 139 -5.00 -16.17 6.74
C LYS A 139 -5.37 -14.82 6.18
N LEU A 140 -4.35 -14.04 5.88
CA LEU A 140 -4.47 -12.78 5.17
C LEU A 140 -4.26 -13.04 3.68
N TYR A 141 -5.22 -12.61 2.88
CA TYR A 141 -5.18 -12.62 1.43
C TYR A 141 -5.13 -11.16 0.99
N PHE A 142 -4.01 -10.70 0.44
CA PHE A 142 -3.87 -9.32 0.00
C PHE A 142 -3.39 -9.27 -1.44
N TYR A 143 -3.97 -8.34 -2.19
CA TYR A 143 -3.69 -8.17 -3.60
C TYR A 143 -2.58 -7.16 -3.81
N TRP A 144 -1.89 -7.26 -4.93
CA TRP A 144 -0.81 -6.35 -5.28
C TRP A 144 -0.76 -6.14 -6.79
N ILE A 145 -0.15 -5.04 -7.21
CA ILE A 145 0.16 -4.75 -8.61
C ILE A 145 1.67 -4.62 -8.80
N LYS A 146 2.14 -5.13 -9.94
CA LYS A 146 3.48 -4.81 -10.45
C LYS A 146 3.35 -3.65 -11.40
N VAL A 147 4.15 -2.62 -11.18
CA VAL A 147 4.17 -1.44 -12.04
C VAL A 147 5.59 -1.15 -12.52
N THR A 148 5.69 -0.70 -13.76
CA THR A 148 6.90 -0.13 -14.32
C THR A 148 6.82 1.38 -14.21
N MET A 149 7.82 1.98 -13.58
CA MET A 149 7.92 3.43 -13.44
C MET A 149 8.34 4.06 -14.77
N LEU A 150 7.70 5.17 -15.14
CA LEU A 150 7.91 5.85 -16.42
C LEU A 150 8.55 7.22 -16.18
N ALA A 151 9.54 7.57 -16.99
CA ALA A 151 10.19 8.88 -16.90
C ALA A 151 9.25 10.03 -17.34
N GLU A 152 8.33 9.76 -18.27
CA GLU A 152 7.44 10.74 -18.89
C GLU A 152 5.96 10.46 -18.60
N GLY A 153 5.12 11.50 -18.58
CA GLY A 153 3.67 11.42 -18.37
C GLY A 153 3.11 12.45 -17.35
N PRO A 154 1.79 12.38 -17.05
CA PRO A 154 1.13 13.24 -16.06
C PRO A 154 1.61 13.01 -14.61
N MET A 155 2.14 14.08 -14.01
CA MET A 155 2.69 14.13 -12.65
C MET A 155 1.63 13.92 -11.55
N PRO A 156 2.01 13.48 -10.31
CA PRO A 156 3.36 13.40 -9.73
C PRO A 156 4.15 12.12 -10.00
N VAL A 157 3.49 11.03 -10.38
CA VAL A 157 4.10 9.71 -10.60
C VAL A 157 3.52 9.08 -11.85
N ASN A 158 4.40 8.62 -12.75
CA ASN A 158 4.04 7.99 -14.01
C ASN A 158 4.41 6.52 -13.97
N PHE A 159 3.48 5.65 -14.36
CA PHE A 159 3.69 4.22 -14.32
C PHE A 159 2.79 3.48 -15.32
N ALA A 160 3.22 2.28 -15.72
CA ALA A 160 2.42 1.30 -16.43
C ALA A 160 2.15 0.10 -15.51
N VAL A 161 0.90 -0.38 -15.47
CA VAL A 161 0.53 -1.54 -14.64
C VAL A 161 0.71 -2.83 -15.43
N ASN A 162 1.77 -3.58 -15.11
CA ASN A 162 2.09 -4.84 -15.80
C ASN A 162 1.08 -5.95 -15.49
N GLY A 163 0.46 -5.90 -14.31
CA GLY A 163 -0.53 -6.88 -13.88
C GLY A 163 -0.78 -6.84 -12.38
N SER A 164 -1.66 -7.73 -11.91
CA SER A 164 -1.99 -7.90 -10.50
C SER A 164 -1.84 -9.35 -10.07
N GLY A 165 -1.60 -9.53 -8.78
CA GLY A 165 -1.43 -10.84 -8.16
C GLY A 165 -2.03 -10.89 -6.77
N LEU A 166 -1.87 -12.05 -6.14
CA LEU A 166 -2.32 -12.33 -4.78
C LEU A 166 -1.13 -12.78 -3.97
N ALA A 167 -1.10 -12.42 -2.70
CA ALA A 167 -0.17 -12.97 -1.74
C ALA A 167 -0.90 -13.36 -0.44
N ILE A 168 -0.33 -14.34 0.26
CA ILE A 168 -0.92 -14.94 1.45
C ILE A 168 0.04 -14.76 2.62
N ALA A 169 -0.50 -14.44 3.79
CA ALA A 169 0.26 -14.46 5.05
C ALA A 169 -0.51 -15.07 6.20
N SER A 170 0.23 -15.46 7.23
CA SER A 170 -0.28 -15.79 8.57
C SER A 170 -0.04 -14.61 9.52
N GLU A 171 -0.93 -14.43 10.50
CA GLU A 171 -0.71 -13.50 11.62
C GLU A 171 0.36 -14.00 12.60
N GLU A 172 0.77 -15.28 12.50
CA GLU A 172 1.78 -15.86 13.38
C GLU A 172 3.19 -15.35 13.08
N ASP A 173 3.53 -15.16 11.80
CA ASP A 173 4.88 -14.79 11.37
C ASP A 173 4.93 -13.58 10.42
N TRP A 174 3.76 -13.09 9.98
CA TRP A 174 3.62 -11.97 9.06
C TRP A 174 4.44 -12.15 7.77
N LYS A 175 4.69 -13.39 7.36
CA LYS A 175 5.41 -13.68 6.12
C LYS A 175 4.44 -13.72 4.97
N PHE A 176 4.63 -12.81 4.03
CA PHE A 176 3.77 -12.70 2.85
C PHE A 176 4.41 -13.38 1.65
N GLU A 177 3.71 -14.36 1.10
CA GLU A 177 4.17 -15.16 -0.04
C GLU A 177 3.28 -14.93 -1.25
N ARG A 178 3.89 -14.62 -2.40
CA ARG A 178 3.14 -14.48 -3.66
C ARG A 178 2.57 -15.83 -4.09
N VAL A 179 1.28 -15.85 -4.36
CA VAL A 179 0.63 -17.00 -5.00
C VAL A 179 1.16 -17.12 -6.42
N ARG A 180 1.49 -18.34 -6.82
CA ARG A 180 1.93 -18.65 -8.18
C ARG A 180 0.94 -19.54 -8.91
N HIS A 181 0.69 -19.23 -10.18
CA HIS A 181 -0.05 -20.06 -11.10
C HIS A 181 0.83 -20.34 -12.33
N GLN A 182 1.07 -21.63 -12.63
CA GLN A 182 1.96 -22.04 -13.74
C GLN A 182 3.37 -21.41 -13.68
N GLY A 183 3.88 -21.17 -12.48
CA GLY A 183 5.19 -20.55 -12.27
C GLY A 183 5.15 -19.02 -12.13
N GLU A 184 4.10 -18.36 -12.62
CA GLU A 184 3.95 -16.91 -12.62
C GLU A 184 3.27 -16.39 -11.37
N SER A 185 3.71 -15.23 -10.87
CA SER A 185 3.08 -14.56 -9.71
C SER A 185 2.04 -13.51 -10.10
N ILE A 186 2.09 -13.01 -11.35
CA ILE A 186 1.02 -12.20 -11.93
C ILE A 186 -0.11 -13.16 -12.30
N LEU A 187 -1.29 -12.96 -11.68
CA LEU A 187 -2.47 -13.79 -11.91
C LEU A 187 -3.40 -13.18 -12.97
N TRP A 188 -3.38 -11.84 -13.09
CA TRP A 188 -4.13 -11.08 -14.09
C TRP A 188 -3.18 -10.10 -14.77
N GLY A 189 -3.07 -10.19 -16.08
CA GLY A 189 -2.07 -9.45 -16.87
C GLY A 189 -2.46 -8.01 -17.16
N GLU A 190 -1.72 -7.39 -18.08
CA GLU A 190 -1.93 -6.02 -18.50
C GLU A 190 -3.31 -5.79 -19.13
N GLU A 191 -3.81 -6.77 -19.88
CA GLU A 191 -5.10 -6.70 -20.59
C GLU A 191 -6.30 -7.07 -19.72
N ASP A 192 -6.06 -7.63 -18.53
CA ASP A 192 -7.12 -7.98 -17.60
C ASP A 192 -7.55 -6.77 -16.77
N PRO A 193 -8.77 -6.77 -16.21
CA PRO A 193 -9.13 -5.83 -15.16
C PRO A 193 -8.11 -5.86 -14.03
N LYS A 194 -7.78 -4.68 -13.47
CA LYS A 194 -6.85 -4.55 -12.35
C LYS A 194 -7.50 -5.04 -11.06
N PHE A 195 -7.66 -6.36 -10.95
CA PHE A 195 -8.34 -7.03 -9.85
C PHE A 195 -7.59 -6.83 -8.53
N GLY A 196 -8.36 -6.74 -7.44
CA GLY A 196 -7.83 -6.60 -6.08
C GLY A 196 -7.87 -5.18 -5.53
N THR A 197 -8.35 -4.19 -6.29
CA THR A 197 -8.49 -2.81 -5.81
C THR A 197 -9.50 -2.67 -4.67
N ALA A 198 -10.50 -3.56 -4.64
CA ALA A 198 -11.40 -3.78 -3.51
C ALA A 198 -11.80 -5.25 -3.43
N VAL A 199 -12.17 -5.69 -2.23
CA VAL A 199 -12.58 -7.07 -1.94
C VAL A 199 -13.78 -7.04 -1.01
N LEU A 200 -14.81 -7.83 -1.30
CA LEU A 200 -15.99 -7.98 -0.46
C LEU A 200 -16.28 -9.46 -0.23
N LEU A 201 -16.38 -9.87 1.03
CA LEU A 201 -16.96 -11.16 1.40
C LEU A 201 -18.45 -10.98 1.63
N HIS A 202 -19.26 -11.65 0.81
CA HIS A 202 -20.71 -11.60 0.90
C HIS A 202 -21.31 -12.96 0.57
N GLU A 203 -22.18 -13.47 1.45
CA GLU A 203 -22.88 -14.75 1.28
C GLU A 203 -21.96 -15.94 0.95
N GLY A 204 -20.78 -15.99 1.59
CA GLY A 204 -19.79 -17.07 1.40
C GLY A 204 -18.94 -16.95 0.13
N MET A 205 -19.14 -15.90 -0.67
CA MET A 205 -18.38 -15.63 -1.88
C MET A 205 -17.45 -14.43 -1.69
N VAL A 206 -16.23 -14.53 -2.22
CA VAL A 206 -15.28 -13.41 -2.28
C VAL A 206 -15.40 -12.73 -3.63
N TYR A 207 -15.88 -11.49 -3.62
CA TYR A 207 -15.93 -10.62 -4.77
C TYR A 207 -14.64 -9.83 -4.85
N VAL A 208 -13.94 -9.96 -5.97
CA VAL A 208 -12.71 -9.24 -6.26
C VAL A 208 -13.01 -8.22 -7.33
N TYR A 209 -12.91 -6.94 -6.98
CA TYR A 209 -13.20 -5.85 -7.91
C TYR A 209 -11.94 -5.47 -8.66
N GLY A 210 -12.11 -5.11 -9.92
CA GLY A 210 -11.05 -4.57 -10.77
C GLY A 210 -11.63 -3.56 -11.74
N VAL A 211 -10.77 -2.66 -12.21
CA VAL A 211 -11.12 -1.68 -13.23
C VAL A 211 -10.37 -2.00 -14.51
N LYS A 212 -11.05 -1.84 -15.64
CA LYS A 212 -10.45 -1.83 -16.96
C LYS A 212 -10.98 -0.60 -17.67
N HIS A 213 -10.11 0.11 -18.38
CA HIS A 213 -10.56 1.14 -19.29
C HIS A 213 -11.07 0.44 -20.56
N ASP A 214 -12.37 0.46 -20.79
CA ASP A 214 -12.92 0.03 -22.08
C ASP A 214 -12.62 1.12 -23.11
N ALA A 215 -11.89 0.77 -24.16
CA ALA A 215 -11.54 1.66 -25.27
C ALA A 215 -12.73 1.83 -26.23
#